data_AF-A0A0S8E634-F1
#
_entry.id   AF-A0A0S8E634-F1
#
_cell.length_a   1.000
_cell.length_b   1.000
_cell.length_c   1.000
_cell.angle_alpha   90.00
_cell.angle_beta   90.00
_cell.angle_gamma   90.00
#
_symmetry.space_group_name_H-M   'P 1'
#
loop_
_entity.id
_entity.type
_entity.pdbx_description
1 polymer ?
#
loop_
_entity_poly.entity_id
_entity_poly.type
_entity_poly.pdbx_seq_one_letter_code
_entity_poly.pdbx_strand_id
1 'polypeptide(L)'
;MENMDHIRKASKRAGFLSIVGFLIIVASLLYSYIQLSGLEKNIEDKKVILNRQKEEIDELKKTIEKFRLDADKIKHRVDELDSTQQSLLDFLVSVTDKNNVSILGPNVDWKEVKRQLNSLPSGKRKNAILNAILLAWKDIPFIMGQEGVKAGFDSPRFLRYVLNTVGLEVKTKRGEPLSVTLMNRFEKVDSPKPGDLVFFKGQVGNFGFILASVGTSDSEHVGIGTLQKIAPLQIISMGSINTPYFPLRGYYRVVYPDEK
;
A
#
# COMPACT_ATOMS: atom_id res chain seq x y z
N MET A 1 57.39 -72.64 -67.45
CA MET A 1 57.61 -71.24 -67.01
C MET A 1 56.31 -70.49 -66.67
N GLU A 2 55.14 -71.13 -66.74
CA GLU A 2 53.81 -70.50 -66.58
C GLU A 2 53.34 -70.34 -65.11
N ASN A 3 53.95 -71.08 -64.17
CA ASN A 3 53.48 -71.15 -62.78
C ASN A 3 54.00 -70.01 -61.87
N MET A 4 55.08 -69.32 -62.26
CA MET A 4 55.63 -68.20 -61.47
C MET A 4 54.83 -66.90 -61.64
N ASP A 5 54.18 -66.69 -62.78
CA ASP A 5 53.36 -65.48 -63.02
C ASP A 5 52.03 -65.50 -62.26
N HIS A 6 51.47 -66.70 -62.01
CA HIS A 6 50.27 -66.85 -61.18
C HIS A 6 50.54 -66.53 -59.70
N ILE A 7 51.69 -66.96 -59.16
CA ILE A 7 52.10 -66.65 -57.78
C ILE A 7 52.38 -65.14 -57.64
N ARG A 8 52.99 -64.52 -58.65
CA ARG A 8 53.28 -63.07 -58.64
C ARG A 8 52.01 -62.22 -58.74
N LYS A 9 50.99 -62.64 -59.51
CA LYS A 9 49.67 -61.99 -59.56
C LYS A 9 48.87 -62.19 -58.27
N ALA A 10 48.92 -63.39 -57.67
CA ALA A 10 48.23 -63.67 -56.41
C ALA A 10 48.83 -62.87 -55.24
N SER A 11 50.17 -62.77 -55.15
CA SER A 11 50.87 -61.97 -54.15
C SER A 11 50.57 -60.47 -54.28
N LYS A 12 50.50 -59.93 -55.51
CA LYS A 12 50.09 -58.54 -55.73
C LYS A 12 48.62 -58.28 -55.31
N ARG A 13 47.71 -59.23 -55.54
CA ARG A 13 46.31 -59.14 -55.10
C ARG A 13 46.18 -59.24 -53.58
N ALA A 14 46.94 -60.13 -52.94
CA ALA A 14 46.97 -60.24 -51.48
C ALA A 14 47.57 -58.99 -50.84
N GLY A 15 48.67 -58.44 -51.38
CA GLY A 15 49.26 -57.18 -50.94
C GLY A 15 48.29 -56.01 -51.07
N PHE A 16 47.56 -55.92 -52.19
CA PHE A 16 46.52 -54.90 -52.39
C PHE A 16 45.37 -55.05 -51.38
N LEU A 17 44.88 -56.27 -51.13
CA LEU A 17 43.82 -56.53 -50.15
C LEU A 17 44.25 -56.15 -48.72
N SER A 18 45.50 -56.42 -48.33
CA SER A 18 46.02 -56.01 -47.02
C SER A 18 46.14 -54.50 -46.89
N ILE A 19 46.54 -53.79 -47.95
CA ILE A 19 46.60 -52.31 -47.97
C ILE A 19 45.20 -51.72 -47.85
N VAL A 20 44.22 -52.27 -48.59
CA VAL A 20 42.82 -51.84 -48.52
C VAL A 20 42.23 -52.11 -47.12
N GLY A 21 42.50 -53.29 -46.56
CA GLY A 21 42.08 -53.63 -45.19
C GLY A 21 42.67 -52.68 -44.14
N PHE A 22 43.96 -52.35 -44.27
CA PHE A 22 44.61 -51.37 -43.39
C PHE A 22 44.01 -49.97 -43.51
N LEU A 23 43.73 -49.50 -44.74
CA LEU A 23 43.10 -48.21 -44.98
C LEU A 23 41.70 -48.11 -44.38
N ILE A 24 40.90 -49.19 -44.42
CA ILE A 24 39.57 -49.24 -43.80
C ILE A 24 39.67 -49.10 -42.27
N ILE A 25 40.65 -49.77 -41.65
CA ILE A 25 40.88 -49.68 -40.20
C ILE A 25 41.29 -48.25 -39.83
N VAL A 26 42.24 -47.66 -40.56
CA VAL A 26 42.70 -46.28 -40.31
C VAL A 26 41.56 -45.27 -40.51
N ALA A 27 40.75 -45.42 -41.56
CA ALA A 27 39.58 -44.56 -41.80
C ALA A 27 38.54 -44.69 -40.69
N SER A 28 38.31 -45.91 -40.18
CA SER A 28 37.38 -46.17 -39.07
C SER A 28 37.88 -45.55 -37.75
N LEU A 29 39.18 -45.62 -37.48
CA LEU A 29 39.79 -44.98 -36.31
C LEU A 29 39.74 -43.44 -36.40
N LEU A 30 40.02 -42.88 -37.58
CA LEU A 30 39.90 -41.44 -37.82
C LEU A 30 38.46 -40.95 -37.67
N TYR A 31 37.49 -41.68 -38.22
CA TYR A 31 36.07 -41.36 -38.07
C TYR A 31 35.64 -41.41 -36.60
N SER A 32 36.04 -42.46 -35.87
CA SER A 32 35.77 -42.59 -34.44
C SER A 32 36.37 -41.43 -33.65
N TYR A 33 37.61 -41.03 -33.94
CA TYR A 33 38.28 -39.91 -33.28
C TYR A 33 37.58 -38.55 -33.54
N ILE A 34 37.18 -38.29 -34.79
CA ILE A 34 36.45 -37.06 -35.16
C ILE A 34 35.08 -37.02 -34.46
N GLN A 35 34.38 -38.15 -34.38
CA GLN A 35 33.06 -38.19 -33.72
C GLN A 35 33.16 -38.08 -32.19
N LEU A 36 34.18 -38.70 -31.58
CA LEU A 36 34.46 -38.58 -30.14
C LEU A 36 34.85 -37.16 -29.73
N SER A 37 35.71 -36.49 -30.50
CA SER A 37 36.08 -35.09 -30.21
C SER A 37 34.89 -34.12 -30.33
N GLY A 38 33.99 -34.35 -31.29
CA GLY A 38 32.74 -33.58 -31.41
C GLY A 38 31.78 -33.83 -30.23
N LEU A 39 31.74 -35.04 -29.68
CA LEU A 39 30.95 -35.39 -28.50
C LEU A 39 31.52 -34.79 -27.22
N GLU A 40 32.84 -34.83 -27.03
CA GLU A 40 33.51 -34.21 -25.87
C GLU A 40 33.24 -32.72 -25.81
N LYS A 41 33.37 -32.02 -26.93
CA LYS A 41 33.07 -30.58 -27.01
C LYS A 41 31.62 -30.25 -26.66
N ASN A 42 30.66 -31.03 -27.18
CA ASN A 42 29.24 -30.85 -26.85
C ASN A 42 28.93 -31.13 -25.37
N ILE A 43 29.63 -32.09 -24.74
CA ILE A 43 29.50 -32.38 -23.31
C ILE A 43 30.07 -31.23 -22.47
N GLU A 44 31.20 -30.67 -22.88
CA GLU A 44 31.84 -29.55 -22.20
C GLU A 44 30.99 -28.27 -22.31
N ASP A 45 30.49 -27.94 -23.50
CA ASP A 45 29.58 -26.81 -23.72
C ASP A 45 28.28 -26.95 -22.89
N LYS A 46 27.69 -28.16 -22.85
CA LYS A 46 26.50 -28.42 -22.02
C LYS A 46 26.78 -28.35 -20.52
N LYS A 47 27.97 -28.75 -20.06
CA LYS A 47 28.39 -28.59 -18.66
C LYS A 47 28.53 -27.12 -18.29
N VAL A 48 29.10 -26.30 -19.18
CA VAL A 48 29.20 -24.86 -18.98
C VAL A 48 27.82 -24.21 -18.88
N ILE A 49 26.88 -24.57 -19.77
CA ILE A 49 25.50 -24.08 -19.71
C ILE A 49 24.79 -24.53 -18.42
N LEU A 50 24.95 -25.79 -18.01
CA LEU A 50 24.37 -26.30 -16.76
C LEU A 50 24.91 -25.57 -15.52
N ASN A 51 26.22 -25.30 -15.48
CA ASN A 51 26.81 -24.55 -14.38
C ASN A 51 26.29 -23.11 -14.35
N ARG A 52 26.18 -22.45 -15.50
CA ARG A 52 25.59 -21.11 -15.60
C ARG A 52 24.13 -21.08 -15.16
N GLN A 53 23.32 -22.04 -15.59
CA GLN A 53 21.92 -22.15 -15.14
C GLN A 53 21.82 -22.42 -13.64
N LYS A 54 22.75 -23.20 -13.08
CA LYS A 54 22.81 -23.46 -11.64
C LYS A 54 23.16 -22.19 -10.86
N GLU A 55 24.11 -21.39 -11.36
CA GLU A 55 24.46 -20.10 -10.79
C GLU A 55 23.26 -19.12 -10.84
N GLU A 56 22.55 -19.03 -11.96
CA GLU A 56 21.34 -18.21 -12.10
C GLU A 56 20.22 -18.66 -11.12
N ILE A 57 20.03 -19.97 -10.95
CA ILE A 57 19.07 -20.51 -9.96
C ILE A 57 19.48 -20.15 -8.54
N ASP A 58 20.77 -20.21 -8.21
CA ASP A 58 21.26 -19.86 -6.88
C ASP A 58 21.16 -18.34 -6.61
N GLU A 59 21.36 -17.49 -7.61
CA GLU A 59 21.09 -16.05 -7.50
C GLU A 59 19.60 -15.72 -7.34
N LEU A 60 18.73 -16.40 -8.09
CA LEU A 60 17.28 -16.27 -7.97
C LEU A 60 16.80 -16.70 -6.58
N LYS A 61 17.33 -17.81 -6.03
CA LYS A 61 17.03 -18.25 -4.67
C LYS A 61 17.42 -17.21 -3.63
N LYS A 62 18.62 -16.65 -3.71
CA LYS A 62 19.08 -15.58 -2.81
C LYS A 62 18.16 -14.35 -2.88
N THR A 63 17.71 -14.00 -4.08
CA THR A 63 16.78 -12.88 -4.29
C THR A 63 15.40 -13.15 -3.67
N ILE A 64 14.87 -14.37 -3.84
CA ILE A 64 13.60 -14.79 -3.22
C ILE A 64 13.71 -14.78 -1.68
N GLU A 65 14.81 -15.27 -1.12
CA GLU A 65 15.04 -15.23 0.32
C GLU A 65 15.11 -13.79 0.84
N LYS A 66 15.80 -12.90 0.13
CA LYS A 66 15.83 -11.47 0.47
C LYS A 66 14.43 -10.86 0.46
N PHE A 67 13.64 -11.11 -0.59
CA PHE A 67 12.26 -10.62 -0.66
C PHE A 67 11.36 -11.18 0.44
N ARG A 68 11.53 -12.45 0.83
CA ARG A 68 10.80 -13.04 1.96
C ARG A 68 11.15 -12.35 3.28
N LEU A 69 12.45 -12.14 3.54
CA LEU A 69 12.91 -11.43 4.74
C LEU A 69 12.40 -9.99 4.79
N ASP A 70 12.38 -9.29 3.66
CA ASP A 70 11.84 -7.93 3.58
C ASP A 70 10.31 -7.92 3.78
N ALA A 71 9.58 -8.90 3.23
CA ALA A 71 8.15 -9.07 3.47
C ALA A 71 7.83 -9.35 4.94
N ASP A 72 8.61 -10.22 5.61
CA ASP A 72 8.43 -10.53 7.03
C ASP A 72 8.73 -9.32 7.92
N LYS A 73 9.76 -8.53 7.59
CA LYS A 73 10.03 -7.25 8.28
C LYS A 73 8.91 -6.24 8.11
N ILE A 74 8.36 -6.13 6.89
CA ILE A 74 7.23 -5.23 6.62
C ILE A 74 6.00 -5.70 7.42
N LYS A 75 5.72 -6.99 7.43
CA LYS A 75 4.62 -7.58 8.19
C LYS A 75 4.74 -7.27 9.68
N HIS A 76 5.92 -7.49 10.28
CA HIS A 76 6.15 -7.14 11.68
C HIS A 76 5.92 -5.66 12.00
N ARG A 77 6.34 -4.76 11.11
CA ARG A 77 6.10 -3.31 11.30
C ARG A 77 4.62 -2.96 11.19
N VAL A 78 3.88 -3.63 10.30
CA VAL A 78 2.42 -3.45 10.19
C VAL A 78 1.76 -3.93 11.48
N ASP A 79 2.11 -5.12 11.98
CA ASP A 79 1.55 -5.66 13.22
C ASP A 79 1.84 -4.76 14.44
N GLU A 80 3.05 -4.19 14.53
CA GLU A 80 3.44 -3.25 15.60
C GLU A 80 2.66 -1.93 15.51
N LEU A 81 2.46 -1.39 14.31
CA LEU A 81 1.66 -0.18 14.09
C LEU A 81 0.19 -0.41 14.44
N ASP A 82 -0.37 -1.56 14.05
CA ASP A 82 -1.73 -1.95 14.35
C ASP A 82 -1.95 -2.08 15.86
N SER A 83 -1.03 -2.74 16.55
CA SER A 83 -1.02 -2.87 18.01
C SER A 83 -0.94 -1.51 18.71
N THR A 84 -0.09 -0.60 18.21
CA THR A 84 0.05 0.76 18.75
C THR A 84 -1.24 1.56 18.59
N GLN A 85 -1.85 1.51 17.41
CA GLN A 85 -3.12 2.20 17.15
C GLN A 85 -4.25 1.64 18.02
N GLN A 86 -4.33 0.32 18.17
CA GLN A 86 -5.31 -0.34 19.01
C GLN A 86 -5.14 0.06 20.48
N SER A 87 -3.90 0.06 20.99
CA SER A 87 -3.58 0.47 22.36
C SER A 87 -3.93 1.94 22.62
N LEU A 88 -3.68 2.84 21.65
CA LEU A 88 -4.09 4.24 21.72
C LEU A 88 -5.62 4.37 21.77
N LEU A 89 -6.35 3.64 20.93
CA LEU A 89 -7.82 3.64 20.94
C LEU A 89 -8.38 3.10 22.25
N ASP A 90 -7.82 2.01 22.78
CA ASP A 90 -8.24 1.43 24.05
C ASP A 90 -7.97 2.37 25.22
N PHE A 91 -6.82 3.04 25.21
CA PHE A 91 -6.52 4.10 26.16
C PHE A 91 -7.52 5.26 26.05
N LEU A 92 -7.77 5.76 24.84
CA LEU A 92 -8.69 6.88 24.60
C LEU A 92 -10.11 6.55 25.10
N VAL A 93 -10.62 5.35 24.79
CA VAL A 93 -11.94 4.90 25.27
C VAL A 93 -11.93 4.71 26.79
N SER A 94 -10.89 4.10 27.37
CA SER A 94 -10.83 3.89 28.82
C SER A 94 -10.75 5.20 29.61
N VAL A 95 -10.07 6.23 29.11
CA VAL A 95 -10.02 7.53 29.80
C VAL A 95 -11.33 8.28 29.63
N THR A 96 -11.97 8.13 28.47
CA THR A 96 -13.31 8.69 28.18
C THR A 96 -14.37 8.16 29.13
N ASP A 97 -14.47 6.83 29.28
CA ASP A 97 -15.51 6.18 30.08
C ASP A 97 -15.37 6.46 31.59
N LYS A 98 -14.14 6.72 32.07
CA LYS A 98 -13.86 6.89 33.51
C LYS A 98 -13.91 8.33 34.01
N ASN A 99 -13.61 9.32 33.17
CA ASN A 99 -13.30 10.68 33.65
C ASN A 99 -14.29 11.78 33.26
N ASN A 100 -15.47 11.47 32.67
CA ASN A 100 -16.46 12.51 32.29
C ASN A 100 -15.80 13.71 31.58
N VAL A 101 -14.89 13.41 30.66
CA VAL A 101 -14.11 14.44 29.96
C VAL A 101 -15.09 15.22 29.07
N SER A 102 -15.37 16.48 29.42
CA SER A 102 -16.38 17.38 28.80
C SER A 102 -16.17 17.69 27.31
N ILE A 103 -15.15 17.08 26.72
CA ILE A 103 -14.65 17.29 25.35
C ILE A 103 -15.35 16.35 24.36
N LEU A 104 -16.04 15.35 24.88
CA LEU A 104 -16.67 14.29 24.13
C LEU A 104 -18.17 14.46 24.30
N GLY A 105 -18.88 14.73 23.20
CA GLY A 105 -20.32 14.94 23.25
C GLY A 105 -20.99 13.78 24.01
N PRO A 106 -21.85 14.05 25.01
CA PRO A 106 -22.42 13.01 25.87
C PRO A 106 -23.24 11.95 25.11
N ASN A 107 -23.59 12.23 23.86
CA ASN A 107 -24.38 11.38 22.97
C ASN A 107 -23.55 10.71 21.86
N VAL A 108 -22.22 10.64 22.01
CA VAL A 108 -21.36 9.96 21.03
C VAL A 108 -21.33 8.46 21.31
N ASP A 109 -21.72 7.64 20.33
CA ASP A 109 -21.55 6.18 20.41
C ASP A 109 -20.09 5.79 20.16
N TRP A 110 -19.31 5.78 21.23
CA TRP A 110 -17.90 5.43 21.21
C TRP A 110 -17.62 3.98 20.87
N LYS A 111 -18.55 3.08 21.20
CA LYS A 111 -18.44 1.66 20.86
C LYS A 111 -18.47 1.50 19.34
N GLU A 112 -19.36 2.23 18.68
CA GLU A 112 -19.48 2.22 17.23
C GLU A 112 -18.29 2.91 16.54
N VAL A 113 -17.83 4.06 17.05
CA VAL A 113 -16.59 4.71 16.56
C VAL A 113 -15.40 3.76 16.63
N LYS A 114 -15.20 3.10 17.78
CA LYS A 114 -14.12 2.12 17.96
C LYS A 114 -14.27 0.95 16.98
N ARG A 115 -15.47 0.39 16.83
CA ARG A 115 -15.74 -0.72 15.93
C ARG A 115 -15.40 -0.39 14.48
N GLN A 116 -15.85 0.76 13.99
CA GLN A 116 -15.56 1.20 12.62
C GLN A 116 -14.08 1.51 12.42
N LEU A 117 -13.44 2.21 13.36
CA LEU A 117 -11.99 2.48 13.30
C LEU A 117 -11.15 1.21 13.27
N ASN A 118 -11.53 0.19 14.04
CA ASN A 118 -10.85 -1.10 14.06
C ASN A 118 -11.05 -1.89 12.76
N SER A 119 -12.17 -1.68 12.07
CA SER A 119 -12.43 -2.29 10.76
C SER A 119 -11.71 -1.61 9.60
N LEU A 120 -11.22 -0.39 9.78
CA LEU A 120 -10.45 0.30 8.74
C LEU A 120 -9.07 -0.33 8.60
N PRO A 121 -8.59 -0.54 7.36
CA PRO A 121 -7.22 -0.94 7.14
C PRO A 121 -6.28 0.15 7.65
N SER A 122 -5.11 -0.27 8.11
CA SER A 122 -4.05 0.65 8.49
C SER A 122 -3.59 1.44 7.27
N GLY A 123 -3.58 2.75 7.41
CA GLY A 123 -3.41 3.66 6.29
C GLY A 123 -3.70 5.11 6.64
N LYS A 124 -3.62 5.99 5.63
CA LYS A 124 -3.77 7.44 5.76
C LYS A 124 -5.17 7.83 6.21
N ARG A 125 -6.21 7.09 5.79
CA ARG A 125 -7.59 7.31 6.27
C ARG A 125 -7.71 7.14 7.77
N LYS A 126 -7.29 5.98 8.28
CA LYS A 126 -7.34 5.67 9.72
C LYS A 126 -6.51 6.67 10.52
N ASN A 127 -5.31 7.00 10.03
CA ASN A 127 -4.44 7.99 10.65
C ASN A 127 -5.06 9.41 10.70
N ALA A 128 -5.76 9.84 9.65
CA ALA A 128 -6.42 11.14 9.65
C ALA A 128 -7.49 11.23 10.74
N ILE A 129 -8.29 10.18 10.91
CA ILE A 129 -9.33 10.14 11.94
C ILE A 129 -8.69 10.08 13.33
N LEU A 130 -7.68 9.24 13.55
CA LEU A 130 -6.95 9.16 14.83
C LEU A 130 -6.32 10.51 15.20
N ASN A 131 -5.67 11.18 14.25
CA ASN A 131 -5.10 12.51 14.46
C ASN A 131 -6.19 13.52 14.83
N ALA A 132 -7.34 13.49 14.16
CA ALA A 132 -8.47 14.35 14.49
C ALA A 132 -8.98 14.10 15.93
N ILE A 133 -9.09 12.83 16.36
CA ILE A 133 -9.51 12.48 17.72
C ILE A 133 -8.52 13.02 18.75
N LEU A 134 -7.22 12.79 18.54
CA LEU A 134 -6.16 13.27 19.44
C LEU A 134 -6.14 14.80 19.55
N LEU A 135 -6.39 15.50 18.44
CA LEU A 135 -6.47 16.96 18.45
C LEU A 135 -7.69 17.47 19.20
N ALA A 136 -8.85 16.83 19.01
CA ALA A 136 -10.06 17.20 19.74
C ALA A 136 -9.88 17.03 21.25
N TRP A 137 -9.13 16.02 21.68
CA TRP A 137 -8.86 15.77 23.08
C TRP A 137 -7.98 16.83 23.77
N LYS A 138 -7.34 17.72 23.01
CA LYS A 138 -6.43 18.75 23.52
C LYS A 138 -7.12 20.08 23.88
N ASP A 139 -8.45 20.14 23.88
CA ASP A 139 -9.21 21.37 24.21
C ASP A 139 -8.79 22.59 23.36
N ILE A 140 -8.57 22.36 22.07
CA ILE A 140 -8.08 23.42 21.17
C ILE A 140 -9.23 24.40 20.88
N PRO A 141 -9.09 25.71 21.15
CA PRO A 141 -10.18 26.66 20.98
C PRO A 141 -10.50 26.93 19.52
N PHE A 142 -11.75 27.33 19.27
CA PHE A 142 -12.13 27.89 17.99
C PHE A 142 -11.53 29.29 17.84
N ILE A 143 -10.74 29.53 16.78
CA ILE A 143 -10.26 30.87 16.42
C ILE A 143 -10.38 31.08 14.91
N MET A 144 -11.21 32.05 14.52
CA MET A 144 -11.49 32.37 13.12
C MET A 144 -10.20 32.71 12.35
N GLY A 145 -9.98 32.05 11.21
CA GLY A 145 -8.84 32.33 10.35
C GLY A 145 -7.52 31.68 10.78
N GLN A 146 -7.48 31.02 11.94
CA GLN A 146 -6.28 30.38 12.46
C GLN A 146 -6.22 28.89 12.12
N GLU A 147 -5.00 28.40 11.99
CA GLU A 147 -4.69 26.99 11.75
C GLU A 147 -3.49 26.58 12.61
N GLY A 148 -3.75 26.05 13.80
CA GLY A 148 -2.68 25.44 14.57
C GLY A 148 -3.07 25.02 15.98
N VAL A 149 -2.36 24.00 16.47
CA VAL A 149 -2.62 23.41 17.79
C VAL A 149 -2.49 24.42 18.94
N LYS A 150 -1.59 25.40 18.82
CA LYS A 150 -1.41 26.48 19.82
C LYS A 150 -2.29 27.71 19.54
N ALA A 151 -2.56 27.98 18.27
CA ALA A 151 -3.24 29.19 17.81
C ALA A 151 -4.76 29.05 17.73
N GLY A 152 -5.29 27.83 17.87
CA GLY A 152 -6.68 27.50 17.62
C GLY A 152 -6.95 27.16 16.16
N PHE A 153 -8.18 26.71 15.91
CA PHE A 153 -8.64 26.36 14.56
C PHE A 153 -9.99 27.00 14.25
N ASP A 154 -10.20 27.42 13.00
CA ASP A 154 -11.55 27.39 12.44
C ASP A 154 -11.84 26.04 11.79
N SER A 155 -13.11 25.77 11.50
CA SER A 155 -13.54 24.46 11.01
C SER A 155 -12.86 24.06 9.68
N PRO A 156 -12.90 24.88 8.61
CA PRO A 156 -12.24 24.51 7.35
C PRO A 156 -10.72 24.35 7.47
N ARG A 157 -10.05 25.16 8.29
CA ARG A 157 -8.61 25.06 8.53
C ARG A 157 -8.23 23.85 9.37
N PHE A 158 -9.06 23.46 10.34
CA PHE A 158 -8.91 22.17 11.03
C PHE A 158 -8.93 20.99 10.04
N LEU A 159 -9.93 20.96 9.15
CA LEU A 159 -10.03 19.87 8.16
C LEU A 159 -8.81 19.84 7.24
N ARG A 160 -8.40 21.00 6.73
CA ARG A 160 -7.17 21.12 5.93
C ARG A 160 -5.94 20.64 6.70
N TYR A 161 -5.79 21.05 7.96
CA TYR A 161 -4.67 20.66 8.80
C TYR A 161 -4.59 19.13 8.94
N VAL A 162 -5.69 18.47 9.31
CA VAL A 162 -5.76 17.01 9.43
C VAL A 162 -5.40 16.32 8.10
N LEU A 163 -5.98 16.76 6.98
CA LEU A 163 -5.70 16.20 5.67
C LEU A 163 -4.23 16.38 5.25
N ASN A 164 -3.64 17.54 5.54
CA ASN A 164 -2.23 17.80 5.27
C ASN A 164 -1.31 16.85 6.07
N THR A 165 -1.65 16.50 7.32
CA THR A 165 -0.85 15.56 8.13
C THR A 165 -0.71 14.17 7.51
N VAL A 166 -1.63 13.81 6.61
CA VAL A 166 -1.63 12.53 5.90
C VAL A 166 -1.26 12.64 4.43
N GLY A 167 -0.74 13.79 4.00
CA GLY A 167 -0.24 14.03 2.64
C GLY A 167 -1.31 14.47 1.63
N LEU A 168 -2.50 14.87 2.09
CA LEU A 168 -3.55 15.44 1.23
C LEU A 168 -3.50 16.97 1.27
N GLU A 169 -2.60 17.55 0.48
CA GLU A 169 -2.39 19.00 0.48
C GLU A 169 -3.56 19.78 -0.14
N VAL A 170 -4.30 20.56 0.66
CA VAL A 170 -5.37 21.45 0.16
C VAL A 170 -4.86 22.88 -0.03
N LYS A 171 -4.65 23.28 -1.28
CA LYS A 171 -4.25 24.65 -1.64
C LYS A 171 -5.44 25.58 -1.59
N THR A 172 -5.28 26.74 -0.95
CA THR A 172 -6.29 27.81 -0.95
C THR A 172 -6.39 28.44 -2.34
N LYS A 173 -7.60 28.80 -2.76
CA LYS A 173 -7.84 29.56 -3.99
C LYS A 173 -8.16 31.01 -3.64
N ARG A 174 -7.55 31.96 -4.35
CA ARG A 174 -7.77 33.40 -4.10
C ARG A 174 -9.23 33.75 -4.39
N GLY A 175 -9.88 34.43 -3.43
CA GLY A 175 -11.28 34.83 -3.55
C GLY A 175 -12.30 33.74 -3.23
N GLU A 176 -11.86 32.52 -2.90
CA GLU A 176 -12.75 31.41 -2.56
C GLU A 176 -12.61 31.04 -1.07
N PRO A 177 -13.72 30.91 -0.33
CA PRO A 177 -13.66 30.42 1.04
C PRO A 177 -13.10 29.00 1.11
N LEU A 178 -12.25 28.70 2.11
CA LEU A 178 -11.60 27.39 2.23
C LEU A 178 -12.60 26.22 2.32
N SER A 179 -13.77 26.42 2.93
CA SER A 179 -14.82 25.39 2.94
C SER A 179 -15.34 25.07 1.55
N VAL A 180 -15.48 26.06 0.67
CA VAL A 180 -15.88 25.86 -0.73
C VAL A 180 -14.76 25.17 -1.48
N THR A 181 -13.50 25.56 -1.26
CA THR A 181 -12.34 24.86 -1.84
C THR A 181 -12.29 23.38 -1.46
N LEU A 182 -12.59 23.05 -0.20
CA LEU A 182 -12.66 21.65 0.26
C LEU A 182 -13.81 20.90 -0.41
N MET A 183 -15.01 21.47 -0.44
CA MET A 183 -16.18 20.85 -1.09
C MET A 183 -15.96 20.65 -2.60
N ASN A 184 -15.28 21.58 -3.28
CA ASN A 184 -14.97 21.48 -4.71
C ASN A 184 -13.83 20.50 -5.03
N ARG A 185 -13.00 20.15 -4.04
CA ARG A 185 -11.88 19.22 -4.22
C ARG A 185 -12.35 17.76 -4.24
N PHE A 186 -13.40 17.47 -3.50
CA PHE A 186 -13.85 16.11 -3.21
C PHE A 186 -15.22 15.85 -3.84
N GLU A 187 -15.47 14.60 -4.20
CA GLU A 187 -16.74 14.21 -4.80
C GLU A 187 -17.84 14.22 -3.75
N LYS A 188 -18.99 14.86 -4.06
CA LYS A 188 -20.17 14.80 -3.20
C LYS A 188 -20.80 13.41 -3.30
N VAL A 189 -21.10 12.79 -2.16
CA VAL A 189 -21.66 11.43 -2.08
C VAL A 189 -22.87 11.38 -1.15
N ASP A 190 -23.77 10.43 -1.41
CA ASP A 190 -24.94 10.15 -0.56
C ASP A 190 -24.66 9.03 0.45
N SER A 191 -23.61 8.24 0.24
CA SER A 191 -23.17 7.17 1.14
C SER A 191 -21.76 7.46 1.68
N PRO A 192 -21.65 8.25 2.76
CA PRO A 192 -20.35 8.56 3.37
C PRO A 192 -19.71 7.31 3.99
N LYS A 193 -18.39 7.37 4.19
CA LYS A 193 -17.66 6.42 5.03
C LYS A 193 -16.75 7.16 6.03
N PRO A 194 -16.27 6.52 7.10
CA PRO A 194 -15.33 7.13 8.03
C PRO A 194 -14.14 7.78 7.31
N GLY A 195 -13.74 8.97 7.75
CA GLY A 195 -12.69 9.79 7.15
C GLY A 195 -13.14 10.66 5.97
N ASP A 196 -14.42 10.57 5.56
CA ASP A 196 -15.01 11.53 4.63
C ASP A 196 -15.38 12.84 5.35
N LEU A 197 -15.64 13.90 4.60
CA LEU A 197 -16.02 15.19 5.15
C LEU A 197 -17.54 15.39 5.10
N VAL A 198 -18.09 16.05 6.11
CA VAL A 198 -19.47 16.54 6.10
C VAL A 198 -19.46 18.06 6.25
N PHE A 199 -20.30 18.76 5.49
CA PHE A 199 -20.43 20.21 5.59
C PHE A 199 -21.87 20.63 5.88
N PHE A 200 -22.00 21.70 6.65
CA PHE A 200 -23.25 22.36 7.01
C PHE A 200 -23.17 23.84 6.63
N LYS A 201 -24.32 24.44 6.32
CA LYS A 201 -24.41 25.89 6.15
C LYS A 201 -24.27 26.54 7.51
N GLY A 202 -23.35 27.49 7.65
CA GLY A 202 -23.22 28.33 8.85
C GLY A 202 -23.55 29.79 8.59
N GLN A 203 -23.53 30.60 9.65
CA GLN A 203 -23.84 32.03 9.60
C GLN A 203 -22.76 32.85 8.88
N VAL A 204 -21.49 32.48 9.08
CA VAL A 204 -20.30 33.17 8.54
C VAL A 204 -19.63 32.42 7.39
N GLY A 205 -20.22 31.31 6.95
CA GLY A 205 -19.67 30.41 5.95
C GLY A 205 -20.03 28.96 6.24
N ASN A 206 -19.76 28.05 5.30
CA ASN A 206 -19.92 26.63 5.56
C ASN A 206 -18.85 26.16 6.55
N PHE A 207 -19.25 25.33 7.50
CA PHE A 207 -18.38 24.63 8.43
C PHE A 207 -18.57 23.13 8.22
N GLY A 208 -17.57 22.34 8.59
CA GLY A 208 -17.60 20.91 8.41
C GLY A 208 -16.79 20.14 9.45
N PHE A 209 -16.92 18.83 9.34
CA PHE A 209 -16.33 17.83 10.23
C PHE A 209 -15.71 16.73 9.38
N ILE A 210 -14.68 16.07 9.92
CA ILE A 210 -14.25 14.77 9.42
C ILE A 210 -15.05 13.70 10.15
N LEU A 211 -15.61 12.74 9.42
CA LEU A 211 -16.44 11.68 10.01
C LEU A 211 -15.57 10.66 10.73
N ALA A 212 -15.82 10.43 12.01
CA ALA A 212 -15.20 9.36 12.79
C ALA A 212 -15.95 8.04 12.59
N SER A 213 -17.28 8.08 12.50
CA SER A 213 -18.14 6.95 12.22
C SER A 213 -19.37 7.36 11.42
N VAL A 214 -19.94 6.40 10.71
CA VAL A 214 -21.17 6.54 9.92
C VAL A 214 -22.20 5.54 10.45
N GLY A 215 -23.21 6.04 11.15
CA GLY A 215 -24.38 5.27 11.57
C GLY A 215 -25.36 4.97 10.43
N THR A 216 -26.54 4.45 10.80
CA THR A 216 -27.60 4.06 9.86
C THR A 216 -28.45 5.24 9.38
N SER A 217 -28.37 6.37 10.08
CA SER A 217 -29.01 7.62 9.74
C SER A 217 -28.04 8.80 9.90
N ASP A 218 -28.35 9.93 9.23
CA ASP A 218 -27.54 11.16 9.31
C ASP A 218 -27.33 11.65 10.75
N SER A 219 -28.28 11.37 11.64
CA SER A 219 -28.20 11.75 13.06
C SER A 219 -27.22 10.90 13.86
N GLU A 220 -26.94 9.68 13.41
CA GLU A 220 -26.04 8.74 14.09
C GLU A 220 -24.59 8.87 13.65
N HIS A 221 -24.32 9.68 12.62
CA HIS A 221 -22.94 9.99 12.23
C HIS A 221 -22.21 10.69 13.39
N VAL A 222 -20.92 10.37 13.56
CA VAL A 222 -20.05 11.07 14.51
C VAL A 222 -19.00 11.84 13.72
N GLY A 223 -18.85 13.12 14.03
CA GLY A 223 -17.93 14.02 13.37
C GLY A 223 -16.98 14.68 14.36
N ILE A 224 -15.80 15.02 13.86
CA ILE A 224 -14.75 15.71 14.61
C ILE A 224 -14.49 17.05 13.94
N GLY A 225 -14.54 18.13 14.73
CA GLY A 225 -14.43 19.48 14.19
C GLY A 225 -14.87 20.54 15.17
N THR A 226 -14.85 21.80 14.73
CA THR A 226 -15.29 22.94 15.53
C THR A 226 -16.69 23.38 15.10
N LEU A 227 -17.58 23.59 16.09
CA LEU A 227 -18.93 24.08 15.86
C LEU A 227 -18.94 25.61 15.98
N GLN A 228 -18.65 26.31 14.87
CA GLN A 228 -18.61 27.78 14.80
C GLN A 228 -17.88 28.45 15.99
N LYS A 229 -18.24 29.69 16.35
CA LYS A 229 -17.62 30.47 17.44
C LYS A 229 -17.95 29.97 18.85
N ILE A 230 -18.80 28.97 18.98
CA ILE A 230 -19.48 28.63 20.25
C ILE A 230 -18.86 27.42 20.95
N ALA A 231 -18.06 26.60 20.26
CA ALA A 231 -17.44 25.43 20.88
C ALA A 231 -15.98 25.22 20.43
N PRO A 232 -15.12 24.71 21.32
CA PRO A 232 -13.78 24.25 20.95
C PRO A 232 -13.86 23.06 19.97
N LEU A 233 -12.69 22.61 19.51
CA LEU A 233 -12.58 21.39 18.74
C LEU A 233 -13.08 20.21 19.56
N GLN A 234 -14.05 19.47 19.03
CA GLN A 234 -14.75 18.43 19.78
C GLN A 234 -15.19 17.28 18.89
N ILE A 235 -15.66 16.21 19.54
CA ILE A 235 -16.21 15.02 18.91
C ILE A 235 -17.69 14.98 19.24
N ILE A 236 -18.54 14.96 18.22
CA ILE A 236 -19.96 15.25 18.36
C ILE A 236 -20.81 14.39 17.42
N SER A 237 -21.98 13.98 17.91
CA SER A 237 -23.02 13.37 17.07
C SER A 237 -23.64 14.41 16.14
N MET A 238 -23.74 14.08 14.85
CA MET A 238 -24.27 14.97 13.82
C MET A 238 -25.77 15.24 13.96
N GLY A 239 -26.51 14.38 14.66
CA GLY A 239 -27.94 14.59 14.95
C GLY A 239 -28.21 15.88 15.70
N SER A 240 -27.27 16.34 16.53
CA SER A 240 -27.38 17.59 17.27
C SER A 240 -27.09 18.85 16.42
N ILE A 241 -26.58 18.68 15.19
CA ILE A 241 -26.09 19.79 14.35
C ILE A 241 -27.05 20.08 13.19
N ASN A 242 -27.59 19.04 12.55
CA ASN A 242 -28.47 19.20 11.39
C ASN A 242 -29.81 19.81 11.82
N THR A 243 -29.90 21.13 11.76
CA THR A 243 -31.06 21.91 12.17
C THR A 243 -31.48 22.86 11.05
N PRO A 244 -32.69 23.44 11.08
CA PRO A 244 -33.08 24.48 10.12
C PRO A 244 -32.12 25.67 10.06
N TYR A 245 -31.39 25.94 11.15
CA TYR A 245 -30.37 27.00 11.21
C TYR A 245 -29.03 26.59 10.61
N PHE A 246 -28.68 25.30 10.72
CA PHE A 246 -27.45 24.72 10.18
C PHE A 246 -27.74 23.53 9.27
N PRO A 247 -28.39 23.74 8.12
CA PRO A 247 -28.78 22.65 7.24
C PRO A 247 -27.55 21.96 6.63
N LEU A 248 -27.64 20.64 6.51
CA LEU A 248 -26.66 19.81 5.82
C LEU A 248 -26.45 20.29 4.37
N ARG A 249 -25.19 20.44 3.95
CA ARG A 249 -24.80 20.69 2.55
C ARG A 249 -24.52 19.40 1.79
N GLY A 250 -23.97 18.42 2.49
CA GLY A 250 -23.70 17.09 1.96
C GLY A 250 -22.42 16.49 2.53
N TYR A 251 -22.17 15.26 2.10
CA TYR A 251 -20.98 14.49 2.40
C TYR A 251 -20.03 14.50 1.20
N TYR A 252 -18.73 14.48 1.47
CA TYR A 252 -17.69 14.61 0.45
C TYR A 252 -16.62 13.55 0.65
N ARG A 253 -16.50 12.67 -0.34
CA ARG A 253 -15.59 11.53 -0.36
C ARG A 253 -14.14 11.99 -0.45
N VAL A 254 -13.37 11.68 0.59
CA VAL A 254 -11.93 11.92 0.56
C VAL A 254 -11.26 10.68 -0.02
N VAL A 255 -10.47 10.84 -1.08
CA VAL A 255 -9.65 9.76 -1.64
C VAL A 255 -8.24 9.90 -1.08
N TYR A 256 -7.83 8.97 -0.22
CA TYR A 256 -6.52 9.03 0.44
C TYR A 256 -5.40 8.54 -0.50
N PRO A 257 -4.15 9.00 -0.33
CA PRO A 257 -3.07 8.71 -1.28
C PRO A 257 -2.76 7.22 -1.46
N ASP A 258 -3.01 6.41 -0.43
CA ASP A 258 -2.84 4.96 -0.39
C ASP A 258 -4.07 4.17 -0.87
N GLU A 259 -5.15 4.85 -1.27
CA GLU A 259 -6.37 4.26 -1.84
C GLU A 259 -6.48 4.45 -3.36
N LYS A 260 -5.44 5.02 -3.99
CA LYS A 260 -5.38 5.29 -5.43
C LYS A 260 -4.70 4.19 -6.22
#